data_AF-A0A971Z1U4-F1
#
_entry.id   AF-A0A971Z1U4-F1
#
_cell.length_a   1.000
_cell.length_b   1.000
_cell.length_c   1.000
_cell.angle_alpha   90.00
_cell.angle_beta   90.00
_cell.angle_gamma   90.00
#
_symmetry.space_group_name_H-M   'P 1'
#
loop_
_entity.id
_entity.type
_entity.pdbx_description
1 polymer ?
#
loop_
_entity_poly.entity_id
_entity_poly.type
_entity_poly.pdbx_seq_one_letter_code
_entity_poly.pdbx_strand_id
1 'polypeptide(L)' 'MFVQIFSTGGTIDKLYFDALSEYQIGEPMVDELLRDARVGFDYAIESLVKKDSLE' A
#
# COMPACT_ATOMS: atom_id res chain seq x y z
N MET A 1 17.57 -12.61 4.64
CA MET A 1 16.58 -12.86 3.55
C MET A 1 16.13 -11.50 3.05
N PHE A 2 15.95 -11.33 1.75
CA PHE A 2 15.49 -10.08 1.16
C PHE A 2 14.13 -10.30 0.48
N VAL A 3 13.21 -9.35 0.64
CA VAL A 3 11.87 -9.39 0.03
C VAL A 3 11.64 -8.14 -0.82
N GLN A 4 11.40 -8.33 -2.12
CA GLN A 4 10.93 -7.25 -2.99
C GLN A 4 9.40 -7.23 -2.97
N ILE A 5 8.81 -6.07 -2.66
CA ILE A 5 7.38 -5.86 -2.60
C ILE A 5 6.97 -4.91 -3.70
N PHE A 6 6.05 -5.35 -4.54
CA PHE A 6 5.43 -4.51 -5.56
C PHE A 6 4.02 -4.16 -5.12
N SER A 7 3.70 -2.87 -5.01
CA SER A 7 2.32 -2.43 -4.75
C SER A 7 1.64 -1.99 -6.04
N THR A 8 0.33 -2.23 -6.10
CA THR A 8 -0.51 -1.86 -7.24
C THR A 8 -1.71 -1.00 -6.83
N GLY A 9 -1.80 -0.62 -5.55
CA GLY A 9 -2.96 0.06 -4.99
C GLY A 9 -3.94 -0.88 -4.28
N GLY A 10 -5.22 -0.64 -4.52
CA GLY A 10 -6.34 -1.36 -3.92
C GLY A 10 -6.78 -0.77 -2.58
N THR A 11 -7.71 -1.45 -1.93
CA THR A 11 -8.33 -0.97 -0.67
C THR A 11 -7.32 -0.68 0.44
N ILE A 12 -6.17 -1.38 0.46
CA ILE A 12 -5.11 -1.16 1.45
C ILE A 12 -4.48 0.24 1.37
N ASP A 13 -4.47 0.84 0.18
CA ASP A 13 -3.87 2.16 -0.08
C ASP A 13 -4.95 3.27 -0.19
N LYS A 14 -6.22 2.99 0.15
CA LYS A 14 -7.31 3.97 0.00
C LYS A 14 -7.23 5.09 1.02
N LEU A 15 -7.23 6.31 0.51
CA LEU A 15 -7.43 7.54 1.26
C LEU A 15 -8.86 8.03 1.03
N TYR A 16 -9.67 8.00 2.09
CA TYR A 16 -11.06 8.46 2.07
C TYR A 16 -11.12 9.95 2.42
N PHE A 17 -11.74 10.76 1.56
CA PHE A 17 -11.88 12.21 1.77
C PHE A 17 -13.18 12.58 2.48
N ASP A 18 -14.24 11.83 2.19
CA ASP A 18 -15.55 11.99 2.80
C ASP A 18 -16.18 10.62 3.12
N ALA A 19 -17.31 10.67 3.84
CA ALA A 19 -18.09 9.47 4.13
C ALA A 19 -18.91 8.97 2.91
N LEU A 20 -18.90 9.71 1.80
CA LEU A 20 -19.79 9.53 0.65
C LEU A 20 -19.14 8.84 -0.57
N SER A 21 -17.96 8.24 -0.38
CA SER A 21 -17.28 7.35 -1.35
C SER A 21 -16.32 8.04 -2.31
N GLU A 22 -15.96 9.31 -2.09
CA GLU A 22 -14.80 9.88 -2.76
C GLU A 22 -13.52 9.37 -2.10
N TYR A 23 -12.78 8.56 -2.83
CA TYR A 23 -11.49 8.04 -2.40
C TYR A 23 -10.47 8.15 -3.52
N GLN A 24 -9.19 8.16 -3.13
CA GLN A 24 -8.08 7.96 -4.05
C GLN A 24 -7.16 6.86 -3.54
N ILE A 25 -6.44 6.24 -4.46
CA ILE A 25 -5.35 5.33 -4.11
C ILE A 25 -4.10 6.15 -3.84
N GLY A 26 -3.62 6.09 -2.61
CA GLY A 26 -2.49 6.85 -2.10
C GLY A 26 -1.13 6.17 -2.30
N GLU A 27 -0.20 6.49 -1.41
CA GLU A 27 1.09 5.80 -1.34
C GLU A 27 0.93 4.41 -0.70
N PRO A 28 1.86 3.47 -0.97
CA PRO A 28 1.77 2.11 -0.44
C PRO A 28 1.82 2.09 1.09
N MET A 29 0.77 1.61 1.74
CA MET A 29 0.69 1.57 3.21
C MET A 29 1.54 0.45 3.83
N VAL A 30 2.02 -0.47 2.99
CA VAL A 30 2.77 -1.67 3.41
C VAL A 30 4.07 -1.35 4.16
N ASP A 31 4.70 -0.20 3.92
CA ASP A 31 5.92 0.17 4.66
C ASP A 31 5.65 0.39 6.15
N GLU A 32 4.59 1.15 6.47
CA GLU A 32 4.20 1.42 7.85
C GLU A 32 3.82 0.11 8.57
N LEU A 33 3.06 -0.75 7.90
CA LEU A 33 2.67 -2.06 8.44
C LEU A 33 3.88 -2.97 8.74
N LEU A 34 4.88 -3.00 7.87
CA LEU A 34 6.09 -3.82 8.08
C LEU A 34 6.96 -3.27 9.22
N ARG A 35 7.04 -1.94 9.35
CA ARG A 35 7.72 -1.29 10.48
C ARG A 35 7.03 -1.60 11.81
N ASP A 36 5.71 -1.51 11.86
CA ASP A 36 4.91 -1.81 13.05
C ASP A 36 5.00 -3.29 13.44
N ALA A 37 5.02 -4.18 12.45
CA ALA A 37 5.22 -5.60 12.64
C ALA A 37 6.65 -5.99 13.07
N ARG A 38 7.61 -5.05 13.02
CA ARG A 38 9.03 -5.24 13.37
C ARG A 38 9.65 -6.43 12.64
N VAL A 39 9.41 -6.53 11.34
CA VAL A 39 9.96 -7.62 10.53
C VAL A 39 11.49 -7.66 10.61
N GLY A 40 12.04 -8.87 10.76
CA GLY A 40 13.48 -9.10 10.92
C GLY A 40 14.25 -9.31 9.62
N PHE A 41 13.63 -9.01 8.47
CA PHE A 41 14.22 -9.18 7.14
C PHE A 41 14.30 -7.85 6.41
N ASP A 42 15.27 -7.74 5.50
CA ASP A 42 15.40 -6.58 4.64
C ASP A 42 14.34 -6.62 3.54
N TYR A 43 13.76 -5.47 3.22
CA TYR A 43 12.77 -5.35 2.15
C TYR A 43 12.90 -4.03 1.39
N ALA A 44 12.39 -4.02 0.16
CA ALA A 44 12.17 -2.82 -0.62
C ALA A 44 10.75 -2.81 -1.18
N ILE A 45 10.20 -1.61 -1.36
CA ILE A 45 8.84 -1.41 -1.86
C ILE A 45 8.90 -0.57 -3.12
N GLU A 46 8.25 -1.04 -4.19
CA GLU A 46 8.09 -0.33 -5.45
C GLU A 46 6.60 -0.24 -5.80
N SER A 47 6.08 0.97 -5.99
CA SER A 47 4.71 1.18 -6.45
C SER A 47 4.68 1.12 -7.97
N LEU A 48 4.09 0.06 -8.52
CA LEU A 48 3.95 -0.12 -9.97
C LEU A 48 2.75 0.65 -10.52
N VAL A 49 1.64 0.62 -9.77
CA VAL A 49 0.35 1.19 -10.15
C VAL A 49 -0.36 1.70 -8.89
N LYS A 50 -1.28 2.65 -9.05
CA LYS A 50 -2.16 3.15 -7.98
C LYS A 50 -3.62 3.06 -8.45
N LYS A 51 -4.16 1.84 -8.47
CA LYS A 51 -5.53 1.57 -8.96
C LYS A 51 -6.39 0.89 -7.92
N ASP A 52 -7.70 1.13 -7.96
CA ASP A 52 -8.65 0.26 -7.28
C ASP A 52 -8.67 -1.10 -7.99
N SER A 53 -8.79 -2.19 -7.25
CA SER A 53 -8.80 -3.53 -7.84
C SER A 53 -10.02 -3.84 -8.72
N LEU A 54 -11.08 -3.03 -8.61
CA LEU A 54 -12.30 -3.15 -9.41
C LEU A 54 -12.23 -2.34 -10.72
N GLU A 55 -11.15 -1.58 -10.93
CA GLU A 55 -10.85 -0.81 -12.15
C GLU A 55 -9.67 -1.40 -12.94
#